data_AF-A0A842VPU1-F1
#
_entry.id   AF-A0A842VPU1-F1
#
_cell.length_a   1.000
_cell.length_b   1.000
_cell.length_c   1.000
_cell.angle_alpha   90.00
_cell.angle_beta   90.00
_cell.angle_gamma   90.00
#
_symmetry.space_group_name_H-M   'P 1'
#
loop_
_entity.id
_entity.type
_entity.pdbx_description
1 polymer ?
#
loop_
_entity_poly.entity_id
_entity_poly.type
_entity_poly.pdbx_seq_one_letter_code
_entity_poly.pdbx_strand_id
1 'polypeptide(L)' 'MFVNIKKKRILVKNDLLYLGNMNIYNMTEIRGLEKLTELRILIIYKNRITQISHLGSLQSLEK' A
#
# COMPACT_ATOMS: atom_id res chain seq x y z
N MET A 1 9.72 -7.79 -1.64
CA MET A 1 9.42 -6.74 -0.63
C MET A 1 8.09 -7.05 0.05
N PHE A 2 7.77 -6.47 1.22
CA PHE A 2 6.49 -6.69 1.89
C PHE A 2 6.05 -5.48 2.70
N VAL A 3 4.76 -5.40 2.99
CA VAL A 3 4.17 -4.50 3.97
C VAL A 3 3.46 -5.31 5.06
N ASN A 4 3.27 -4.69 6.21
CA ASN A 4 2.49 -5.28 7.29
C ASN A 4 1.24 -4.44 7.53
N ILE A 5 0.09 -5.10 7.56
CA ILE A 5 -1.20 -4.49 7.88
C ILE A 5 -1.86 -5.35 8.93
N LYS A 6 -2.17 -4.75 10.09
CA LYS A 6 -2.70 -5.47 11.26
C LYS A 6 -1.74 -6.63 11.63
N LYS A 7 -2.24 -7.87 11.61
CA LYS A 7 -1.47 -9.10 11.87
C LYS A 7 -1.10 -9.86 10.58
N LYS A 8 -1.24 -9.24 9.41
CA LYS A 8 -0.98 -9.87 8.11
C LYS A 8 0.26 -9.26 7.46
N ARG A 9 1.11 -10.13 6.90
CA ARG A 9 2.22 -9.75 6.02
C ARG A 9 1.76 -9.90 4.57
N ILE A 10 1.83 -8.83 3.80
CA ILE A 10 1.43 -8.81 2.38
C ILE A 10 2.68 -8.63 1.52
N LEU A 11 2.86 -9.54 0.56
CA LEU A 11 4.00 -9.50 -0.35
C LEU A 11 3.72 -8.57 -1.52
N VAL A 12 4.73 -7.81 -1.89
CA VAL A 12 4.80 -7.09 -3.18
C VAL A 12 5.26 -8.09 -4.23
N LYS A 13 4.58 -8.14 -5.37
CA LYS A 13 4.92 -9.01 -6.50
C LYS A 13 4.98 -8.16 -7.77
N ASN A 14 6.08 -8.26 -8.52
CA ASN A 14 6.27 -7.56 -9.79
C ASN A 14 5.89 -6.07 -9.69
N ASP A 15 6.45 -5.40 -8.67
CA ASP A 15 6.22 -3.96 -8.39
C ASP A 15 4.75 -3.57 -8.15
N LEU A 16 3.89 -4.56 -7.90
CA LEU A 16 2.49 -4.42 -7.57
C LEU A 16 2.24 -4.83 -6.11
N LEU A 17 1.53 -3.96 -5.40
CA LEU A 17 1.02 -4.22 -4.06
C LEU A 17 -0.50 -4.25 -4.09
N TYR A 18 -1.06 -5.41 -3.78
CA TYR A 18 -2.50 -5.63 -3.76
C TYR A 18 -3.04 -5.59 -2.33
N LEU A 19 -3.86 -4.59 -2.04
CA LEU A 19 -4.52 -4.37 -0.75
C LEU A 19 -6.05 -4.30 -0.87
N GLY A 20 -6.63 -4.90 -1.91
CA GLY A 20 -8.07 -4.87 -2.13
C GLY A 20 -8.87 -5.61 -1.04
N ASN A 21 -9.99 -5.04 -0.61
CA ASN A 21 -10.92 -5.65 0.36
C ASN A 21 -10.26 -6.04 1.70
N MET A 22 -9.46 -5.14 2.29
CA MET A 22 -8.70 -5.40 3.52
C MET A 22 -9.25 -4.66 4.76
N ASN A 23 -10.36 -3.92 4.62
CA ASN A 23 -10.93 -3.07 5.66
C ASN A 23 -9.87 -2.10 6.24
N ILE A 24 -9.10 -1.46 5.36
CA ILE A 24 -8.16 -0.39 5.72
C ILE A 24 -8.93 0.92 5.80
N TYR A 25 -8.70 1.70 6.86
CA TYR A 25 -9.34 3.00 7.08
C TYR A 25 -8.37 4.16 6.87
N ASN A 26 -7.08 3.92 7.14
CA ASN A 26 -6.04 4.92 6.94
C ASN A 26 -4.79 4.30 6.30
N MET A 27 -4.13 5.06 5.42
CA MET A 27 -2.86 4.69 4.81
C MET A 27 -1.76 4.39 5.84
N THR A 28 -1.81 5.00 7.03
CA THR A 28 -0.87 4.75 8.14
C THR A 28 -0.97 3.34 8.73
N GLU A 29 -2.04 2.58 8.45
CA GLU A 29 -2.13 1.16 8.82
C GLU A 29 -1.17 0.28 8.01
N ILE A 30 -0.67 0.77 6.87
CA ILE A 30 0.18 0.04 5.93
C ILE A 30 1.65 0.29 6.30
N ARG A 31 2.16 -0.49 7.26
CA ARG A 31 3.53 -0.33 7.76
C ARG A 31 4.54 -0.84 6.73
N GLY A 32 5.57 -0.02 6.45
CA GLY A 32 6.62 -0.33 5.49
C GLY A 32 6.29 0.08 4.06
N LEU A 33 5.14 0.74 3.82
CA LEU A 33 4.79 1.30 2.52
C LEU A 33 5.85 2.31 2.07
N GLU A 34 6.36 3.12 2.99
CA GLU A 34 7.30 4.19 2.71
C GLU A 34 8.62 3.71 2.10
N LYS A 35 8.95 2.43 2.28
CA LYS A 35 10.18 1.81 1.77
C LYS A 35 10.05 1.37 0.32
N LEU A 36 8.84 1.26 -0.24
CA LEU A 36 8.59 0.69 -1.55
C LEU A 36 8.85 1.71 -2.69
N THR A 37 10.06 2.27 -2.78
CA THR A 37 10.40 3.33 -3.76
C THR A 37 10.19 2.90 -5.22
N GLU A 38 10.35 1.61 -5.50
CA GLU A 38 10.17 0.99 -6.82
C GLU A 38 8.73 0.52 -7.09
N LEU A 39 7.79 0.73 -6.17
CA LEU A 39 6.40 0.30 -6.37
C LEU A 39 5.76 1.08 -7.52
N ARG A 40 5.27 0.36 -8.53
CA ARG A 40 4.61 0.95 -9.70
C ARG A 40 3.10 0.97 -9.55
N ILE A 41 2.52 -0.07 -8.97
CA ILE A 41 1.06 -0.25 -8.90
C ILE A 41 0.62 -0.51 -7.47
N LEU A 42 -0.26 0.35 -6.95
CA LEU A 42 -0.90 0.20 -5.64
C LEU A 42 -2.41 0.02 -5.80
N ILE A 43 -2.91 -1.17 -5.50
CA ILE A 43 -4.33 -1.51 -5.62
C ILE A 43 -4.98 -1.48 -4.22
N ILE A 44 -5.83 -0.48 -3.96
CA ILE A 44 -6.50 -0.27 -2.65
C ILE A 44 -8.03 -0.30 -2.71
N TYR A 45 -8.62 -0.86 -3.77
CA TYR A 45 -10.08 -0.87 -3.95
C TYR A 45 -10.83 -1.62 -2.82
N LYS A 46 -12.12 -1.29 -2.61
CA LYS A 46 -12.96 -1.89 -1.55
C LYS A 46 -12.35 -1.81 -0.14
N ASN A 47 -11.66 -0.71 0.15
CA ASN A 47 -11.32 -0.32 1.52
C ASN A 47 -12.22 0.81 2.00
N ARG A 48 -11.98 1.31 3.21
CA ARG A 48 -12.71 2.40 3.86
C ARG A 48 -11.82 3.64 4.03
N ILE A 49 -10.85 3.79 3.12
CA ILE A 49 -9.90 4.91 3.12
C ILE A 49 -10.66 6.17 2.70
N THR A 50 -10.78 7.13 3.61
CA THR A 50 -11.44 8.42 3.35
C THR A 50 -10.46 9.51 2.89
N GLN A 51 -9.16 9.31 3.13
CA GLN A 51 -8.11 10.24 2.74
C GLN A 51 -6.86 9.48 2.31
N ILE A 52 -6.32 9.82 1.14
CA ILE A 52 -5.05 9.31 0.66
C ILE A 52 -3.93 10.25 1.15
N SER A 53 -2.91 9.67 1.77
CA SER A 53 -1.75 10.37 2.33
C SER A 53 -0.56 9.42 2.40
N HIS A 54 0.62 9.91 2.77
CA HIS A 54 1.82 9.09 2.97
C HIS A 54 2.31 8.33 1.72
N LEU A 55 2.03 8.85 0.52
CA LEU A 55 2.51 8.28 -0.75
C LEU A 55 3.78 8.95 -1.28
N GLY A 56 4.28 10.01 -0.62
CA GLY A 56 5.36 10.85 -1.15
C GLY A 56 6.71 10.16 -1.38
N SER A 57 6.96 9.02 -0.72
CA SER A 57 8.18 8.24 -0.97
C SER A 57 8.04 7.19 -2.08
N LEU A 58 6.84 6.97 -2.62
CA LEU A 58 6.59 6.06 -3.73
C LEU A 58 6.90 6.76 -5.07
N GLN A 59 8.19 6.98 -5.32
CA GLN A 59 8.65 7.79 -6.45
C GLN A 59 8.32 7.19 -7.82
N SER A 60 8.21 5.86 -7.90
CA SER A 60 7.93 5.13 -9.13
C SER A 60 6.43 4.81 -9.34
N LEU A 61 5.55 5.33 -8.48
CA LEU A 61 4.12 5.04 -8.55
C LEU A 61 3.52 5.67 -9.81
N GLU A 62 2.81 4.85 -10.58
CA GLU A 62 2.14 5.29 -11.80
C GLU A 62 0.86 6.08 -11.49
N LYS A 63 0.51 7.01 -12.39
CA LYS A 63 -0.68 7.86 -12.29
C LYS A 63 -1.94 7.16 -12.75
#